data_AF-A0A921I1K5-F1
#
_entry.id   AF-A0A921I1K5-F1
#
_cell.length_a   1.000
_cell.length_b   1.000
_cell.length_c   1.000
_cell.angle_alpha   90.00
_cell.angle_beta   90.00
_cell.angle_gamma   90.00
#
_symmetry.space_group_name_H-M   'P 1'
#
loop_
_entity.id
_entity.type
_entity.pdbx_description
1 polymer ?
#
loop_
_entity_poly.entity_id
_entity_poly.type
_entity_poly.pdbx_seq_one_letter_code
_entity_poly.pdbx_strand_id
1 'polypeptide(L)'
;MSKNTKTVLILLVIAVLIAIVPLFARKGASFGGSDDAGSVMVEKVRGEEYEPWFTPVLEDLLDGELPGEVESLLFCIQTGIGMGIIAFFMGRLVERKKWMNKYKEEEQDKKENTDYAGD
;
A
#
# COMPACT_ATOMS: atom_id res chain seq x y z
N MET A 1 -25.76 -4.48 6.76
CA MET A 1 -25.07 -3.86 5.59
C MET A 1 -26.08 -3.11 4.76
N SER A 2 -25.85 -1.83 4.46
CA SER A 2 -26.65 -1.12 3.46
C SER A 2 -26.45 -1.79 2.09
N LYS A 3 -27.44 -1.72 1.20
CA LYS A 3 -27.39 -2.36 -0.12
C LYS A 3 -26.12 -1.97 -0.90
N ASN A 4 -25.68 -0.73 -0.72
CA ASN A 4 -24.46 -0.18 -1.32
C ASN A 4 -23.18 -0.86 -0.81
N THR A 5 -23.10 -1.15 0.49
CA THR A 5 -21.94 -1.89 1.05
C THR A 5 -21.80 -3.27 0.41
N LYS A 6 -22.93 -3.97 0.18
CA LYS A 6 -22.90 -5.28 -0.50
C LYS A 6 -22.42 -5.16 -1.94
N THR A 7 -22.90 -4.17 -2.69
CA THR A 7 -22.45 -3.91 -4.07
C THR A 7 -20.97 -3.60 -4.13
N VAL A 8 -20.45 -2.75 -3.24
CA VAL A 8 -19.01 -2.44 -3.16
C VAL A 8 -18.19 -3.69 -2.87
N LEU A 9 -18.64 -4.53 -1.93
CA LEU A 9 -17.94 -5.76 -1.56
C LEU A 9 -17.89 -6.76 -2.73
N ILE A 10 -19.01 -6.91 -3.47
CA ILE A 10 -19.09 -7.75 -4.67
C ILE A 10 -18.15 -7.21 -5.77
N LEU A 11 -18.14 -5.91 -6.03
CA LEU A 11 -17.24 -5.29 -7.01
C LEU A 11 -15.76 -5.50 -6.66
N LEU A 12 -15.42 -5.39 -5.38
CA LEU A 12 -14.05 -5.59 -4.90
C LEU A 12 -13.61 -7.05 -5.10
N VAL A 13 -14.48 -8.01 -4.79
CA VAL A 13 -14.24 -9.44 -5.06
C VAL A 13 -14.06 -9.70 -6.55
N ILE A 14 -14.91 -9.12 -7.41
CA ILE A 14 -14.77 -9.26 -8.87
C ILE A 14 -13.44 -8.69 -9.36
N ALA A 15 -13.02 -7.53 -8.87
CA ALA A 15 -11.73 -6.92 -9.24
C ALA A 15 -10.54 -7.82 -8.85
N VAL A 16 -10.58 -8.40 -7.65
CA VAL A 16 -9.56 -9.37 -7.19
C VAL A 16 -9.56 -10.61 -8.07
N LEU A 17 -10.73 -11.14 -8.44
CA LEU A 17 -10.83 -12.29 -9.34
C LEU A 17 -10.27 -11.98 -10.74
N ILE A 18 -10.53 -10.79 -11.29
CA ILE A 18 -9.97 -10.38 -12.59
C ILE A 18 -8.44 -10.27 -12.53
N ALA A 19 -7.86 -9.87 -11.40
CA ALA A 19 -6.40 -9.81 -11.23
C ALA A 19 -5.78 -11.21 -11.07
N ILE A 20 -6.44 -12.12 -10.35
CA ILE A 20 -5.89 -13.43 -10.00
C ILE A 20 -6.11 -14.48 -11.09
N VAL A 21 -7.27 -14.50 -11.75
CA VAL A 21 -7.63 -15.53 -12.74
C VAL A 21 -6.62 -15.62 -13.91
N PRO A 22 -6.13 -14.51 -14.49
CA PRO A 22 -5.12 -14.56 -15.55
C PRO A 22 -3.79 -15.17 -15.10
N LEU A 23 -3.40 -14.98 -13.83
CA LEU A 23 -2.14 -15.53 -13.28
C LEU A 23 -2.13 -17.06 -13.30
N PHE A 24 -3.29 -17.69 -13.07
CA PHE A 24 -3.42 -19.15 -13.13
C PHE A 24 -3.78 -19.68 -14.52
N ALA A 25 -4.49 -18.90 -15.34
CA ALA A 25 -4.93 -19.31 -16.67
C ALA A 25 -3.84 -19.13 -17.76
N ARG A 26 -2.82 -18.30 -17.52
CA ARG A 26 -1.73 -17.99 -18.46
C ARG A 26 -0.36 -18.10 -17.78
N LYS A 27 -0.06 -19.28 -17.22
CA LYS A 27 1.24 -19.64 -16.60
C LYS A 27 2.49 -19.57 -17.50
N GLY A 28 2.42 -18.93 -18.67
CA GLY A 28 3.50 -18.95 -19.66
C GLY A 28 3.50 -17.75 -20.60
N ALA A 29 2.89 -16.65 -20.20
CA ALA A 29 3.07 -15.40 -20.91
C ALA A 29 4.33 -14.72 -20.37
N SER A 30 5.35 -14.57 -21.21
CA SER A 30 6.50 -13.69 -20.93
C SER A 30 5.99 -12.26 -20.82
N PHE A 31 5.60 -11.88 -19.62
CA PHE A 31 5.34 -10.52 -19.23
C PHE A 31 6.67 -9.92 -18.80
N GLY A 32 7.32 -9.25 -19.75
CA GLY A 32 8.61 -8.63 -19.51
C GLY A 32 8.46 -7.38 -18.66
N GLY A 33 8.81 -7.48 -17.38
CA GLY A 33 8.67 -6.40 -16.41
C GLY A 33 9.81 -5.38 -16.53
N SER A 34 9.64 -4.20 -15.91
CA SER A 34 10.72 -3.20 -15.90
C SER A 34 12.01 -3.68 -15.22
N ASP A 35 11.93 -4.73 -14.39
CA ASP A 35 13.06 -5.35 -13.71
C ASP A 35 13.91 -6.27 -14.61
N ASP A 36 13.39 -6.67 -15.78
CA ASP A 36 14.16 -7.45 -16.77
C ASP A 36 15.41 -6.69 -17.24
N ALA A 37 15.33 -5.35 -17.28
CA ALA A 37 16.46 -4.50 -17.62
C ALA A 37 17.60 -4.57 -16.58
N GLY A 38 17.27 -4.88 -15.32
CA GLY A 38 18.24 -5.08 -14.25
C GLY A 38 18.91 -6.45 -14.30
N SER A 39 18.13 -7.52 -14.51
CA SER A 39 18.65 -8.89 -14.52
C SER A 39 19.62 -9.15 -15.69
N VAL A 40 19.31 -8.64 -16.89
CA VAL A 40 20.15 -8.76 -18.10
C VAL A 40 21.52 -8.09 -17.93
N MET A 41 21.63 -7.09 -17.05
CA MET A 41 22.89 -6.40 -16.79
C MET A 41 23.72 -7.08 -15.70
N VAL A 42 23.09 -7.80 -14.76
CA VAL A 42 23.78 -8.63 -13.76
C VAL A 42 24.32 -9.91 -14.38
N GLU A 43 23.57 -10.53 -15.31
CA GLU A 43 23.97 -11.74 -16.03
C GLU A 43 25.24 -11.51 -16.89
N LYS A 44 25.34 -10.34 -17.54
CA LYS A 44 26.54 -9.93 -18.31
C LYS A 44 27.78 -9.69 -17.46
N VAL A 45 27.62 -9.41 -16.17
CA VAL A 45 28.74 -9.04 -15.28
C VAL A 45 29.28 -10.25 -14.52
N ARG A 46 28.46 -11.27 -14.23
CA ARG A 46 28.86 -12.38 -13.34
C ARG A 46 29.23 -13.70 -14.03
N GLY A 47 28.72 -14.01 -15.22
CA GLY A 47 29.12 -15.21 -15.97
C GLY A 47 28.81 -16.57 -15.31
N GLU A 48 28.07 -16.60 -14.20
CA GLU A 48 27.59 -17.80 -13.51
C GLU A 48 26.12 -17.61 -13.13
N GLU A 49 25.34 -18.70 -13.26
CA GLU A 49 23.95 -18.80 -12.81
C GLU A 49 23.84 -18.36 -11.36
N TYR A 50 23.08 -17.29 -11.10
CA TYR A 50 22.83 -16.81 -9.75
C TYR A 50 21.79 -17.72 -9.09
N GLU A 51 22.22 -18.59 -8.18
CA GLU A 51 21.30 -19.34 -7.33
C GLU A 51 20.64 -18.40 -6.30
N PRO A 52 19.29 -18.31 -6.26
CA PRO A 52 18.58 -17.54 -5.25
C PRO A 52 18.82 -18.15 -3.86
N TRP A 53 19.28 -17.33 -2.91
CA TRP A 53 19.45 -17.76 -1.51
C TRP A 53 18.11 -17.91 -0.76
N PHE A 54 16.98 -17.62 -1.43
CA PHE A 54 15.63 -17.73 -0.90
C PHE A 54 14.62 -17.84 -2.05
N THR A 55 13.86 -18.93 -2.10
CA THR A 55 12.70 -19.07 -2.99
C THR A 55 11.43 -18.57 -2.27
N PRO A 56 10.71 -17.58 -2.81
CA PRO A 56 9.41 -17.18 -2.29
C PRO A 56 8.44 -18.36 -2.27
N VAL A 57 7.69 -18.52 -1.19
CA VAL A 57 6.66 -19.58 -1.03
C VAL A 57 5.63 -19.58 -2.18
N LEU A 58 5.44 -18.43 -2.82
CA LEU A 58 4.57 -18.29 -3.99
C LEU A 58 5.14 -18.97 -5.24
N GLU A 59 6.46 -19.00 -5.44
CA GLU A 59 7.13 -19.71 -6.53
C GLU A 59 7.02 -21.22 -6.34
N ASP A 60 7.26 -21.69 -5.10
CA ASP A 60 7.06 -23.09 -4.70
C ASP A 60 5.60 -23.55 -4.92
N LEU A 61 4.62 -22.67 -4.69
CA LEU A 61 3.20 -22.98 -4.86
C LEU A 61 2.75 -22.92 -6.33
N LEU A 62 3.38 -22.08 -7.15
CA LEU A 62 3.03 -21.93 -8.58
C LEU A 62 3.73 -22.95 -9.49
N ASP A 63 4.76 -23.63 -8.98
CA ASP A 63 5.65 -24.56 -9.71
C ASP A 63 6.32 -23.86 -10.90
N GLY A 64 6.81 -22.63 -10.68
CA GLY A 64 7.44 -21.77 -11.68
C GLY A 64 7.84 -20.42 -11.11
N GLU A 65 8.79 -19.75 -11.78
CA GLU A 65 9.24 -18.39 -11.41
C GLU A 65 8.06 -17.41 -11.38
N LEU A 66 8.00 -16.59 -10.33
CA LEU A 66 6.99 -15.54 -10.25
C LEU A 66 7.29 -14.49 -11.32
N PRO A 67 6.32 -14.08 -12.15
CA PRO A 67 6.54 -12.98 -13.07
C PRO A 67 6.93 -11.73 -12.27
N GLY A 68 7.99 -11.01 -12.64
CA GLY A 68 8.44 -9.81 -11.92
C GLY A 68 7.37 -8.72 -11.77
N GLU A 69 6.36 -8.71 -12.66
CA GLU A 69 5.16 -7.87 -12.51
C GLU A 69 4.31 -8.23 -11.27
N VAL A 70 4.23 -9.51 -10.91
CA VAL A 70 3.50 -9.98 -9.73
C VAL A 70 4.26 -9.65 -8.45
N GLU A 71 5.59 -9.76 -8.47
CA GLU A 71 6.44 -9.37 -7.34
C GLU A 71 6.31 -7.87 -7.04
N SER A 72 6.46 -7.03 -8.07
CA SER A 72 6.31 -5.59 -7.94
C SER A 72 4.88 -5.17 -7.57
N LEU A 73 3.85 -5.90 -8.03
CA LEU A 73 2.45 -5.69 -7.59
C LEU A 73 2.28 -5.98 -6.10
N LEU A 74 2.80 -7.11 -5.61
CA LEU A 74 2.73 -7.46 -4.19
C LEU A 74 3.48 -6.43 -3.33
N PHE A 75 4.65 -5.99 -3.77
CA PHE A 75 5.41 -4.92 -3.13
C PHE A 75 4.63 -3.58 -3.12
N CYS A 76 3.99 -3.23 -4.23
CA CYS A 76 3.17 -2.02 -4.34
C CYS A 76 1.97 -2.08 -3.39
N ILE A 77 1.29 -3.22 -3.28
CA ILE A 77 0.15 -3.40 -2.36
C ILE A 77 0.62 -3.27 -0.91
N GLN A 78 1.73 -3.93 -0.55
CA GLN A 78 2.31 -3.81 0.79
C GLN A 78 2.67 -2.35 1.11
N THR A 79 3.31 -1.65 0.17
CA THR A 79 3.65 -0.22 0.31
C THR A 79 2.40 0.65 0.42
N GLY A 80 1.37 0.38 -0.38
CA GLY A 80 0.11 1.12 -0.36
C GLY A 80 -0.61 0.98 0.99
N ILE A 81 -0.65 -0.23 1.54
CA ILE A 81 -1.21 -0.47 2.88
C ILE A 81 -0.36 0.21 3.95
N GLY A 82 0.96 0.04 3.90
CA GLY A 82 1.88 0.67 4.86
C GLY A 82 1.77 2.19 4.86
N MET A 83 1.76 2.81 3.68
CA MET A 83 1.60 4.25 3.54
C MET A 83 0.20 4.72 3.96
N GLY A 84 -0.85 3.94 3.67
CA GLY A 84 -2.20 4.22 4.14
C GLY A 84 -2.30 4.30 5.67
N ILE A 85 -1.65 3.36 6.36
CA ILE A 85 -1.57 3.35 7.84
C ILE A 85 -0.81 4.58 8.34
N ILE A 86 0.37 4.87 7.78
CA ILE A 86 1.20 6.03 8.19
C ILE A 86 0.45 7.34 7.99
N ALA A 87 -0.19 7.51 6.81
CA ALA A 87 -0.98 8.69 6.49
C ALA A 87 -2.18 8.86 7.44
N PHE A 88 -2.85 7.77 7.82
CA PHE A 88 -3.93 7.81 8.79
C PHE A 88 -3.46 8.30 10.17
N PHE A 89 -2.34 7.76 10.68
CA PHE A 89 -1.77 8.20 11.95
C PHE A 89 -1.32 9.67 11.91
N MET A 90 -0.59 10.08 10.87
CA MET A 90 -0.22 11.49 10.69
C MET A 90 -1.44 12.39 10.62
N GLY A 91 -2.48 12.00 9.87
CA GLY A 91 -3.73 12.74 9.77
C GLY A 91 -4.40 12.94 11.14
N ARG A 92 -4.51 11.87 11.94
CA ARG A 92 -5.08 11.94 13.30
C ARG A 92 -4.25 12.82 14.24
N LEU A 93 -2.93 12.82 14.13
CA LEU A 93 -2.05 13.68 14.95
C LEU A 93 -2.19 15.15 14.56
N VAL A 94 -2.25 15.46 13.26
CA VAL A 94 -2.48 16.82 12.76
C VAL A 94 -3.85 17.33 13.19
N GLU A 95 -4.88 16.50 13.09
CA GLU A 95 -6.23 16.81 13.56
C GLU A 95 -6.21 17.13 15.07
N ARG A 96 -5.62 16.26 15.89
CA ARG A 96 -5.51 16.49 17.35
C ARG A 96 -4.82 17.82 17.66
N LYS A 97 -3.76 18.19 16.93
CA LYS A 97 -3.06 19.47 17.12
C LYS A 97 -3.95 20.67 16.82
N LYS A 98 -4.78 20.61 15.76
CA LYS A 98 -5.75 21.66 15.44
C LYS A 98 -6.78 21.87 16.56
N TRP A 99 -7.36 20.78 17.08
CA TRP A 99 -8.33 20.86 18.18
C TRP A 99 -7.72 21.44 19.46
N MET A 100 -6.47 21.05 19.79
CA MET A 100 -5.79 21.59 20.97
C MET A 100 -5.44 23.07 20.84
N ASN A 101 -5.06 23.54 19.66
CA ASN A 101 -4.79 24.97 19.44
C ASN A 101 -6.07 25.79 19.53
N LYS A 102 -7.15 25.32 18.88
CA LYS A 102 -8.46 25.99 18.95
C LYS A 102 -8.98 26.10 20.38
N TYR A 103 -8.84 25.04 21.18
CA TYR A 103 -9.21 25.08 22.60
C TYR A 103 -8.39 26.09 23.41
N LYS A 104 -7.09 26.22 23.12
CA LYS A 104 -6.23 27.21 23.79
C LYS A 104 -6.60 28.65 23.44
N GLU A 105 -6.93 28.92 22.17
CA GLU A 105 -7.41 30.22 21.71
C GLU A 105 -8.75 30.56 22.38
N GLU A 106 -9.71 29.64 22.41
CA GLU A 106 -11.00 29.82 23.08
C GLU A 106 -10.88 30.06 24.61
N GLU A 107 -9.89 29.46 25.28
CA GLU A 107 -9.62 29.73 26.71
C GLU A 107 -8.90 31.07 26.94
N GLN A 108 -8.04 31.51 26.03
CA GLN A 108 -7.40 32.82 26.12
C GLN A 108 -8.43 33.96 25.94
N ASP A 109 -9.27 33.87 24.91
CA ASP A 109 -10.35 34.85 24.67
C ASP A 109 -11.31 34.95 25.86
N LYS A 110 -11.66 33.81 26.48
CA LYS A 110 -12.50 33.81 27.69
C LYS A 110 -11.85 34.53 28.86
N LYS A 111 -10.55 34.28 29.11
CA LYS A 111 -9.81 34.93 30.21
C LYS A 111 -9.69 36.43 30.00
N GLU A 112 -9.32 36.85 28.79
CA GLU A 112 -9.19 38.25 28.42
C GLU A 112 -10.53 38.99 28.57
N ASN A 113 -11.63 38.42 28.08
CA ASN A 113 -12.95 39.05 28.17
C ASN A 113 -13.53 39.07 29.59
N THR A 114 -13.15 38.14 30.48
CA THR A 114 -13.53 38.20 31.90
C THR A 114 -12.73 39.23 32.70
N ASP A 115 -11.48 39.53 32.30
CA ASP A 115 -10.63 40.51 32.98
C ASP A 115 -11.17 41.94 32.76
N TYR A 116 -11.71 42.22 31.56
CA TYR A 116 -12.33 43.51 31.23
C TYR A 116 -13.73 43.74 31.83
N ALA A 117 -14.39 42.72 32.37
CA ALA A 117 -15.73 42.82 32.95
C ALA A 117 -15.70 42.99 34.48
N GLY A 118 -14.52 43.02 35.09
CA GLY A 118 -14.31 43.07 36.53
C GLY A 118 -14.10 44.46 37.14
N ASP A 119 -14.09 45.52 36.32
CA ASP A 119 -13.79 46.91 36.71
C ASP A 119 -15.06 47.79 36.82
#